data_AF-A0AB73GKA1-F1
#
_entry.id   AF-A0AB73GKA1-F1
#
_cell.length_a   1.000
_cell.length_b   1.000
_cell.length_c   1.000
_cell.angle_alpha   90.00
_cell.angle_beta   90.00
_cell.angle_gamma   90.00
#
_symmetry.space_group_name_H-M   'P 1'
#
loop_
_entity.id
_entity.type
_entity.pdbx_description
1 polymer ?
#
loop_
_entity_poly.entity_id
_entity_poly.type
_entity_poly.pdbx_seq_one_letter_code
_entity_poly.pdbx_strand_id
1 'polypeptide(L)' 'MGYVRDHIKHQPSPSIILKGHWMGELGFETGKKVEVSCQQGELIIRLVGE' A
#
# COMPACT_ATOMS: atom_id res chain seq x y z
N MET A 1 -20.10 17.55 -30.66
CA MET A 1 -20.07 17.43 -29.19
C MET A 1 -19.00 16.41 -28.85
N GLY A 2 -17.77 16.84 -28.59
CA GLY A 2 -16.64 15.94 -28.31
C GLY A 2 -16.54 15.65 -26.83
N TYR A 3 -16.62 14.39 -26.44
CA TYR A 3 -16.27 13.94 -25.10
C TYR A 3 -14.75 13.93 -24.98
N VAL A 4 -14.19 14.88 -24.23
CA VAL A 4 -12.82 14.75 -23.73
C VAL A 4 -12.84 13.54 -22.81
N ARG A 5 -12.26 12.44 -23.28
CA ARG A 5 -11.84 11.38 -22.37
C ARG A 5 -10.72 12.00 -21.57
N ASP A 6 -11.07 12.53 -20.40
CA ASP A 6 -10.16 12.73 -19.29
C ASP A 6 -9.61 11.34 -18.91
N HIS A 7 -8.73 10.83 -19.77
CA HIS A 7 -7.68 9.91 -19.40
C HIS A 7 -6.70 10.73 -18.56
N ILE A 8 -7.19 11.28 -17.45
CA ILE A 8 -6.39 11.64 -16.31
C ILE A 8 -5.77 10.31 -15.95
N LYS A 9 -4.56 10.14 -16.47
CA LYS A 9 -3.56 9.25 -15.91
C LYS A 9 -3.46 9.70 -14.46
N HIS A 10 -4.35 9.20 -13.61
CA HIS A 10 -4.08 9.03 -12.20
C HIS A 10 -2.80 8.22 -12.23
N GLN A 11 -1.66 8.91 -12.16
CA GLN A 11 -0.38 8.26 -12.00
C GLN A 11 -0.62 7.30 -10.84
N PRO A 12 -0.59 5.98 -11.10
CA PRO A 12 -0.97 5.04 -10.07
C PRO A 12 -0.03 5.32 -8.92
N SER A 13 -0.58 5.77 -7.79
CA SER A 13 0.19 5.95 -6.57
C SER A 13 1.01 4.68 -6.42
N PRO A 14 2.34 4.77 -6.21
CA PRO A 14 3.19 3.60 -6.14
C PRO A 14 2.59 2.65 -5.11
N SER A 15 2.06 1.54 -5.59
CA SER A 15 1.29 0.58 -4.81
C SER A 15 2.10 -0.71 -4.75
N ILE A 16 2.41 -1.14 -3.54
CA ILE A 16 3.13 -2.40 -3.30
C ILE A 16 2.09 -3.41 -2.86
N ILE A 17 1.95 -4.49 -3.62
CA ILE A 17 1.02 -5.58 -3.30
C ILE A 17 1.84 -6.75 -2.79
N LEU A 18 1.83 -6.95 -1.47
CA LEU A 18 2.35 -8.16 -0.85
C LEU A 18 1.25 -9.22 -0.90
N LYS A 19 1.59 -10.46 -1.29
CA LYS A 19 0.66 -11.60 -1.33
C LYS A 19 1.30 -12.79 -0.64
N GLY A 20 0.55 -13.46 0.21
CA GLY A 20 0.99 -14.66 0.91
C GLY A 20 0.25 -14.87 2.22
N HIS A 21 0.02 -16.14 2.57
CA HIS A 21 -0.62 -16.52 3.83
C HIS A 21 0.22 -16.13 5.05
N TRP A 22 1.54 -16.01 4.88
CA TRP A 22 2.50 -15.59 5.91
C TRP A 22 2.26 -14.18 6.46
N MET A 23 1.52 -13.30 5.76
CA MET A 23 1.16 -11.99 6.30
C MET A 23 0.25 -12.10 7.54
N GLY A 24 -0.67 -13.08 7.54
CA GLY A 24 -1.49 -13.37 8.70
C GLY A 24 -0.66 -13.88 9.88
N GLU A 25 0.34 -14.72 9.62
CA GLU A 25 1.26 -15.22 10.65
C GLU A 25 2.12 -14.11 11.28
N LEU A 26 2.40 -13.05 10.51
CA LEU A 26 3.08 -11.87 11.03
C LEU A 26 2.16 -10.91 11.78
N GLY A 27 0.83 -11.09 11.73
CA GLY A 27 -0.17 -10.20 12.32
C GLY A 27 -0.65 -9.05 11.40
N PHE A 28 -0.28 -9.09 10.11
CA PHE A 28 -0.82 -8.20 9.08
C PHE A 28 -2.21 -8.67 8.65
N GLU A 29 -3.17 -8.49 9.55
CA GLU A 29 -4.58 -8.82 9.33
C GLU A 29 -5.37 -7.59 8.86
N THR A 30 -6.52 -7.85 8.22
CA THR A 30 -7.44 -6.78 7.80
C THR A 30 -7.94 -6.00 9.02
N GLY A 31 -7.95 -4.67 8.93
CA GLY A 31 -8.36 -3.78 10.03
C GLY A 31 -7.28 -3.47 11.06
N LYS A 32 -6.07 -4.06 10.94
CA LYS A 32 -4.92 -3.66 11.76
C LYS A 32 -4.26 -2.42 11.20
N LYS A 33 -3.85 -1.50 12.10
CA LYS A 33 -3.10 -0.31 11.71
C LYS A 33 -1.64 -0.70 11.47
N VAL A 34 -1.16 -0.38 10.29
CA VAL A 34 0.25 -0.54 9.91
C VAL A 34 0.90 0.84 9.81
N GLU A 35 2.14 0.93 10.25
CA GLU A 35 2.97 2.09 10.00
C GLU A 35 3.91 1.79 8.86
N VAL A 36 3.90 2.66 7.85
CA VAL A 36 4.78 2.58 6.69
C VAL A 36 5.74 3.76 6.76
N SER A 37 7.01 3.47 6.98
CA SER A 37 8.08 4.45 7.00
C SER A 37 8.93 4.33 5.75
N CYS A 38 8.99 5.41 4.98
CA CYS A 38 9.89 5.52 3.83
C CYS A 38 11.21 6.14 4.29
N GLN A 39 12.29 5.38 4.21
CA GLN A 39 13.66 5.86 4.41
C GLN A 39 14.40 5.91 3.07
N GLN A 40 15.63 6.43 3.03
CA GLN A 40 16.42 6.49 1.81
C GLN A 40 16.75 5.07 1.31
N GLY A 41 15.98 4.58 0.34
CA GLY A 41 16.17 3.27 -0.30
C GLY A 41 15.40 2.12 0.33
N GLU A 42 14.66 2.34 1.42
CA GLU A 42 13.96 1.29 2.17
C GLU A 42 12.53 1.70 2.53
N LEU A 43 11.61 0.74 2.42
CA LEU A 43 10.24 0.88 2.88
C LEU A 43 10.02 -0.09 4.03
N ILE A 44 9.85 0.44 5.23
CA ILE A 44 9.69 -0.36 6.44
C ILE A 44 8.22 -0.36 6.82
N ILE A 45 7.61 -1.55 6.79
CA ILE A 45 6.23 -1.77 7.21
C ILE A 45 6.27 -2.42 8.59
N ARG A 46 5.71 -1.75 9.60
CA ARG A 46 5.62 -2.28 10.98
C ARG A 46 4.17 -2.36 11.40
N LEU A 47 3.86 -3.36 12.21
CA LEU A 47 2.59 -3.39 12.93
C LEU A 47 2.67 -2.39 14.08
N VAL A 48 1.71 -1.49 14.15
CA VAL A 48 1.54 -0.66 15.34
C VAL A 48 0.79 -1.53 16.34
N GLY A 49 1.53 -2.12 17.27
CA GLY A 49 0.94 -2.76 18.44
C GLY A 49 0.20 -1.73 19.28
N GLU A 50 -0.90 -2.15 19.92
CA GLU A 50 -1.49 -1.41 21.04
C GLU A 50 -0.57 -1.52 22.28
#